data_AF-A0A3N5I384-F1
#
_entry.id   AF-A0A3N5I384-F1
#
_cell.length_a   1.000
_cell.length_b   1.000
_cell.length_c   1.000
_cell.angle_alpha   90.00
_cell.angle_beta   90.00
_cell.angle_gamma   90.00
#
_symmetry.space_group_name_H-M   'P 1'
#
loop_
_entity.id
_entity.type
_entity.pdbx_description
1 polymer ?
#
loop_
_entity_poly.entity_id
_entity_poly.type
_entity_poly.pdbx_seq_one_letter_code
_entity_poly.pdbx_strand_id
1 'polypeptide(L)'
;MNQVTIQNPEDILSMLAEVSLRGSGFVTDCLLDYALEEGFTEPIFLNASGEDPDAYYKGQSPAWAVYQIREWKRVMTVSGGPGKARRVQITETP
;
A
#
# COMPACT_ATOMS: atom_id res chain seq x y z
N MET A 1 -9.78 -8.50 -7.29
CA MET A 1 -10.03 -7.10 -6.88
C MET A 1 -9.73 -6.17 -8.07
N ASN A 2 -10.50 -5.09 -8.27
CA ASN A 2 -10.26 -4.15 -9.38
C ASN A 2 -9.07 -3.25 -9.08
N GLN A 3 -8.23 -2.95 -10.07
CA GLN A 3 -7.11 -2.02 -9.91
C GLN A 3 -7.62 -0.62 -9.55
N VAL A 4 -6.93 0.03 -8.62
CA VAL A 4 -7.21 1.41 -8.20
C VAL A 4 -6.00 2.29 -8.48
N THR A 5 -6.25 3.47 -9.03
CA THR A 5 -5.25 4.52 -9.22
C THR A 5 -5.79 5.83 -8.67
N ILE A 6 -5.02 6.48 -7.79
CA ILE A 6 -5.40 7.73 -7.13
C ILE A 6 -4.24 8.72 -7.31
N GLN A 7 -4.57 9.99 -7.55
CA GLN A 7 -3.59 11.08 -7.72
C GLN A 7 -3.82 12.26 -6.78
N ASN A 8 -4.93 12.27 -6.04
CA ASN A 8 -5.19 13.26 -5.01
C ASN A 8 -4.52 12.81 -3.69
N PRO A 9 -3.66 13.62 -3.06
CA PRO A 9 -2.97 13.23 -1.82
C PRO A 9 -3.90 12.85 -0.67
N GLU A 10 -4.97 13.60 -0.44
CA GLU A 10 -5.92 13.33 0.65
C GLU A 10 -6.65 11.99 0.45
N ASP A 11 -7.07 11.70 -0.78
CA ASP A 11 -7.69 10.42 -1.13
C ASP A 11 -6.70 9.24 -0.97
N ILE A 12 -5.42 9.46 -1.28
CA ILE A 12 -4.37 8.46 -1.08
C ILE A 12 -4.21 8.16 0.41
N LEU A 13 -4.01 9.19 1.23
CA LEU A 13 -3.84 9.02 2.68
C LEU A 13 -5.08 8.35 3.30
N SER A 14 -6.28 8.77 2.89
CA SER A 14 -7.54 8.18 3.33
C SER A 14 -7.67 6.70 2.94
N MET A 15 -7.24 6.34 1.73
CA MET A 15 -7.23 4.94 1.30
C MET A 15 -6.24 4.12 2.14
N LEU A 16 -5.04 4.62 2.38
CA LEU A 16 -4.01 3.91 3.16
C LEU A 16 -4.40 3.70 4.62
N ALA A 17 -5.16 4.63 5.21
CA ALA A 17 -5.68 4.52 6.58
C ALA A 17 -6.64 3.33 6.75
N GLU A 18 -7.30 2.93 5.68
CA GLU A 18 -8.29 1.85 5.67
C GLU A 18 -7.69 0.50 5.26
N VAL A 19 -6.39 0.45 4.98
CA VAL A 19 -5.68 -0.77 4.57
C VAL A 19 -4.97 -1.40 5.76
N SER A 20 -5.26 -2.68 5.99
CA SER A 20 -4.52 -3.54 6.93
C SER A 20 -3.98 -4.76 6.20
N LEU A 21 -2.78 -5.21 6.59
CA LEU A 21 -2.05 -6.29 5.96
C LEU A 21 -1.68 -7.34 7.02
N ARG A 22 -2.06 -8.59 6.78
CA ARG A 22 -1.87 -9.72 7.70
C ARG A 22 -1.09 -10.86 7.03
N GLY A 23 -0.86 -11.97 7.73
CA GLY A 23 -0.17 -13.13 7.16
C GLY A 23 1.35 -13.06 7.37
N SER A 24 2.12 -13.52 6.38
CA SER A 24 3.58 -13.67 6.50
C SER A 24 4.37 -12.50 5.88
N GLY A 25 5.47 -12.10 6.52
CA GLY A 25 6.32 -10.99 6.07
C GLY A 25 5.90 -9.66 6.69
N PHE A 26 5.82 -8.61 5.89
CA PHE A 26 5.35 -7.29 6.34
C PHE A 26 3.85 -7.33 6.66
N VAL A 27 3.52 -6.93 7.89
CA VAL A 27 2.18 -6.85 8.44
C VAL A 27 1.98 -5.49 9.11
N THR A 28 0.77 -4.96 9.03
CA THR A 28 0.40 -3.70 9.69
C THR A 28 -1.12 -3.64 9.84
N ASP A 29 -1.60 -3.04 10.92
CA ASP A 29 -3.02 -2.75 11.10
C ASP A 29 -3.46 -1.47 10.36
N CYS A 30 -2.50 -0.62 9.98
CA CYS A 30 -2.73 0.62 9.24
C CYS A 30 -1.54 0.89 8.31
N LEU A 31 -1.76 0.83 6.99
CA LEU A 31 -0.69 1.06 6.02
C LEU A 31 -0.26 2.54 5.98
N LEU A 32 -1.16 3.46 6.33
CA LEU A 32 -0.85 4.88 6.43
C LEU A 32 0.24 5.14 7.49
N ASP A 33 0.15 4.53 8.68
CA ASP A 33 1.10 4.77 9.76
C ASP A 33 2.53 4.46 9.30
N TYR A 34 2.72 3.32 8.63
CA TYR A 34 4.01 2.96 8.06
C TYR A 34 4.47 3.93 6.96
N ALA A 35 3.55 4.38 6.09
CA ALA A 35 3.88 5.36 5.06
C ALA A 35 4.40 6.68 5.66
N LEU A 36 3.76 7.16 6.74
CA LEU A 36 4.15 8.37 7.45
C LEU A 36 5.49 8.22 8.18
N GLU A 37 5.74 7.07 8.81
CA GLU A 37 7.04 6.75 9.44
C GLU A 37 8.18 6.78 8.43
N GLU A 38 7.94 6.31 7.20
CA GLU A 38 8.89 6.38 6.09
C GLU A 38 8.94 7.77 5.42
N GLY A 39 8.14 8.73 5.88
CA GLY A 39 8.14 10.11 5.40
C GLY A 39 7.40 10.33 4.08
N PHE A 40 6.38 9.53 3.79
CA PHE A 40 5.42 9.78 2.70
C PHE A 40 4.21 10.56 3.26
N THR A 41 4.35 11.87 3.39
CA THR A 41 3.32 12.76 3.97
C THR A 41 2.42 13.42 2.93
N GLU A 42 2.89 13.57 1.70
CA GLU A 42 2.18 14.21 0.59
C GLU A 42 2.32 13.36 -0.71
N PRO A 43 1.82 12.12 -0.71
CA PRO A 43 1.92 11.25 -1.88
C PRO A 43 1.14 11.82 -3.06
N ILE A 44 1.75 11.77 -4.24
CA ILE A 44 1.19 12.32 -5.49
C ILE A 44 0.56 11.25 -6.38
N PHE A 45 0.79 9.98 -6.05
CA PHE A 45 0.28 8.86 -6.84
C PHE A 45 0.21 7.59 -6.00
N LEU A 46 -0.88 6.86 -6.12
CA LEU A 46 -1.05 5.50 -5.62
C LEU A 46 -1.56 4.59 -6.73
N ASN A 47 -0.99 3.39 -6.82
CA ASN A 47 -1.55 2.28 -7.59
C ASN A 47 -1.69 1.05 -6.69
N ALA A 48 -2.91 0.52 -6.61
CA ALA A 48 -3.20 -0.73 -5.91
C ALA A 48 -3.69 -1.78 -6.90
N SER A 49 -3.07 -2.96 -6.92
CA SER A 49 -3.35 -4.01 -7.90
C SER A 49 -3.16 -5.42 -7.34
N GLY A 50 -3.63 -6.41 -8.10
CA GLY A 50 -3.63 -7.80 -7.68
C GLY A 50 -4.67 -8.10 -6.59
N GLU A 51 -4.64 -9.32 -6.08
CA GLU A 51 -5.58 -9.80 -5.06
C GLU A 51 -4.81 -10.60 -4.02
N ASP A 52 -5.08 -10.33 -2.75
CA ASP A 52 -4.41 -10.97 -1.62
C ASP A 52 -5.43 -11.24 -0.50
N PRO A 53 -5.66 -12.52 -0.14
CA PRO A 53 -6.63 -12.89 0.90
C PRO A 53 -6.21 -12.40 2.29
N ASP A 54 -4.93 -12.15 2.50
CA ASP A 54 -4.40 -11.64 3.76
C ASP A 54 -4.28 -10.10 3.77
N ALA A 55 -4.77 -9.42 2.72
CA ALA A 55 -4.91 -7.97 2.68
C ALA A 55 -6.38 -7.57 2.87
N TYR A 56 -6.60 -6.49 3.61
CA TYR A 56 -7.92 -6.00 3.96
C TYR A 56 -8.04 -4.51 3.63
N TYR A 57 -9.19 -4.10 3.11
CA TYR A 57 -9.56 -2.71 2.90
C TYR A 57 -10.92 -2.46 3.53
N LYS A 58 -11.03 -1.48 4.43
CA LYS A 58 -12.26 -1.21 5.21
C LYS A 58 -12.76 -2.46 5.96
N GLY A 59 -11.83 -3.25 6.47
CA GLY A 59 -12.11 -4.53 7.14
C GLY A 59 -12.57 -5.68 6.23
N GLN A 60 -12.61 -5.50 4.91
CA GLN A 60 -13.01 -6.54 3.96
C GLN A 60 -11.81 -7.13 3.22
N SER A 61 -11.81 -8.46 3.08
CA SER A 61 -10.85 -9.23 2.29
C SER A 61 -11.60 -9.96 1.15
N PRO A 62 -10.97 -10.23 0.00
CA PRO A 62 -9.58 -9.89 -0.33
C PRO A 62 -9.41 -8.44 -0.80
N ALA A 63 -8.28 -7.84 -0.46
CA ALA A 63 -7.85 -6.55 -0.99
C ALA A 63 -6.67 -6.71 -1.95
N TRP A 64 -5.91 -5.64 -2.19
CA TRP A 64 -4.82 -5.64 -3.18
C TRP A 64 -3.55 -6.31 -2.66
N ALA A 65 -2.85 -7.00 -3.56
CA ALA A 65 -1.56 -7.64 -3.29
C ALA A 65 -0.39 -6.68 -3.39
N VAL A 66 -0.52 -5.62 -4.18
CA VAL A 66 0.53 -4.64 -4.44
C VAL A 66 -0.02 -3.24 -4.21
N TYR A 67 0.70 -2.44 -3.42
CA TYR A 67 0.49 -1.01 -3.24
C TYR A 67 1.78 -0.29 -3.63
N GLN A 68 1.69 0.59 -4.63
CA GLN A 68 2.78 1.45 -5.05
C GLN A 68 2.40 2.89 -4.74
N ILE A 69 3.12 3.54 -3.84
CA ILE A 69 2.90 4.92 -3.40
C ILE A 69 4.10 5.73 -3.83
N ARG A 70 3.86 6.88 -4.45
CA ARG A 70 4.93 7.78 -4.92
C ARG A 70 4.76 9.15 -4.31
N GLU A 71 5.87 9.69 -3.85
CA GLU A 71 6.02 11.07 -3.43
C GLU A 71 7.27 11.63 -4.10
N TRP A 72 7.08 12.50 -5.09
CA TRP A 72 8.16 13.07 -5.91
C TRP A 72 9.07 11.99 -6.54
N LYS A 73 10.31 11.91 -6.07
CA LYS A 73 11.30 10.92 -6.51
C LYS A 73 11.23 9.61 -5.72
N ARG A 74 10.55 9.57 -4.58
CA ARG A 74 10.48 8.38 -3.73
C ARG A 74 9.30 7.52 -4.13
N VAL A 75 9.52 6.22 -4.23
CA VAL A 75 8.49 5.22 -4.50
C VAL A 75 8.57 4.14 -3.44
N MET A 76 7.50 3.95 -2.69
CA MET A 76 7.31 2.83 -1.78
C MET A 76 6.42 1.79 -2.45
N THR A 77 6.92 0.56 -2.52
CA THR A 77 6.18 -0.59 -3.03
C THR A 77 6.03 -1.62 -1.93
N VAL A 78 4.79 -1.88 -1.54
CA VAL A 78 4.41 -3.04 -0.73
C VAL A 78 3.89 -4.11 -1.67
N SER A 79 4.52 -5.28 -1.68
CA SER A 79 4.15 -6.37 -2.59
C SER A 79 4.05 -7.69 -1.85
N GLY A 80 2.97 -8.43 -2.11
CA GLY A 80 2.69 -9.76 -1.57
C GLY A 80 1.91 -10.59 -2.56
N GLY A 81 0.79 -11.15 -2.10
CA GLY A 81 -0.07 -12.05 -2.85
C GLY A 81 -0.10 -13.48 -2.29
N PRO A 82 -0.99 -14.33 -2.83
CA PRO A 82 -1.31 -15.62 -2.24
C PRO A 82 -0.06 -16.50 -2.06
N GLY A 83 0.23 -16.89 -0.81
CA GLY A 83 1.36 -17.75 -0.46
C GLY A 83 2.74 -17.10 -0.55
N LYS A 84 2.82 -15.78 -0.73
CA LYS A 84 4.10 -15.03 -0.74
C LYS A 84 4.24 -14.20 0.52
N ALA A 85 5.42 -14.25 1.14
CA ALA A 85 5.75 -13.34 2.23
C ALA A 85 5.79 -11.90 1.70
N ARG A 86 5.00 -11.01 2.30
CA ARG A 86 4.87 -9.62 1.88
C ARG A 86 6.16 -8.85 2.19
N ARG A 87 6.56 -7.97 1.29
CA ARG A 87 7.79 -7.17 1.37
C ARG A 87 7.51 -5.71 1.09
N VAL A 88 8.32 -4.86 1.69
CA VAL A 88 8.35 -3.43 1.40
C VAL A 88 9.68 -3.07 0.77
N GLN A 89 9.63 -2.23 -0.25
CA GLN A 89 10.81 -1.65 -0.89
C GLN A 89 10.59 -0.17 -1.11
N ILE A 90 11.58 0.65 -0.77
CA ILE A 90 11.60 2.08 -1.07
C ILE A 90 12.76 2.35 -2.03
N THR A 91 12.47 3.05 -3.12
CA THR A 91 13.46 3.43 -4.14
C THR A 91 13.36 4.91 -4.47
N GLU A 92 14.48 5.51 -4.83
CA GLU A 92 14.51 6.83 -5.45
C GLU A 92 14.58 6.68 -6.97
N THR A 93 13.62 7.26 -7.69
CA THR A 93 13.65 7.35 -9.14
C THR A 93 14.56 8.52 -9.57
N PRO A 94 15.44 8.33 -10.58
CA PRO A 94 16.35 9.35 -11.08
C PRO A 94 15.70 10.71 -11.36
#